data_AF-A0A5K0VW30-F1
#
_entry.id   AF-A0A5K0VW30-F1
#
_cell.length_a   1.000
_cell.length_b   1.000
_cell.length_c   1.000
_cell.angle_alpha   90.00
_cell.angle_beta   90.00
_cell.angle_gamma   90.00
#
_symmetry.space_group_name_H-M   'P 1'
#
loop_
_entity.id
_entity.type
_entity.pdbx_description
1 polymer ?
#
loop_
_entity_poly.entity_id
_entity_poly.type
_entity_poly.pdbx_seq_one_letter_code
_entity_poly.pdbx_strand_id
1 'polypeptide(L)'
;PAHVMPLLEIVRTEKTSPQAILDLMTLGKAIKKVPVVVGNCTGFAVNRTFFPYTDGAHLLANLGVDVFRIDRAISSFGMPMGPF
;
A
#
# COMPACT_ATOMS: atom_id res chain seq x y z
N PRO A 1 0.17 -2.46 -12.17
CA PRO A 1 -1.00 -2.86 -12.99
C PRO A 1 -1.93 -3.83 -12.23
N ALA A 2 -3.25 -3.66 -12.31
CA ALA A 2 -4.21 -4.43 -11.51
C ALA A 2 -4.11 -5.96 -11.71
N HIS A 3 -3.84 -6.43 -12.92
CA HIS A 3 -3.69 -7.86 -13.20
C HIS A 3 -2.40 -8.47 -12.60
N VAL A 4 -1.34 -7.67 -12.40
CA VAL A 4 -0.04 -8.12 -11.86
C VAL A 4 0.01 -8.09 -10.34
N MET A 5 -0.51 -7.01 -9.72
CA MET A 5 -0.36 -6.80 -8.27
C MET A 5 -1.09 -7.88 -7.45
N PRO A 6 -0.45 -8.58 -6.52
CA PRO A 6 -1.06 -9.73 -5.84
C PRO A 6 -2.10 -9.33 -4.78
N LEU A 7 -2.01 -8.13 -4.20
CA LEU A 7 -2.85 -7.69 -3.09
C LEU A 7 -4.20 -7.14 -3.56
N LEU A 8 -5.26 -7.42 -2.80
CA LEU A 8 -6.59 -6.82 -2.95
C LEU A 8 -7.06 -6.27 -1.59
N GLU A 9 -7.27 -4.97 -1.48
CA GLU A 9 -7.78 -4.33 -0.26
C GLU A 9 -9.30 -4.21 -0.31
N ILE A 10 -10.00 -4.87 0.61
CA ILE A 10 -11.46 -4.85 0.75
C ILE A 10 -11.81 -3.85 1.86
N VAL A 11 -12.27 -2.67 1.46
CA VAL A 11 -12.60 -1.58 2.39
C VAL A 11 -14.04 -1.72 2.88
N ARG A 12 -14.23 -1.99 4.18
CA ARG A 12 -15.57 -2.05 4.79
C ARG A 12 -15.96 -0.72 5.43
N THR A 13 -17.24 -0.39 5.30
CA THR A 13 -17.92 0.67 6.05
C THR A 13 -18.79 0.07 7.14
N GLU A 14 -19.41 0.91 7.97
CA GLU A 14 -20.39 0.48 8.99
C GLU A 14 -21.63 -0.19 8.37
N LYS A 15 -21.97 0.17 7.13
CA LYS A 15 -23.14 -0.35 6.41
C LYS A 15 -22.81 -1.52 5.49
N THR A 16 -21.54 -1.89 5.35
CA THR A 16 -21.14 -3.01 4.49
C THR A 16 -21.58 -4.32 5.15
N SER A 17 -22.39 -5.10 4.43
CA SER A 17 -22.89 -6.37 4.97
C SER A 17 -21.77 -7.41 5.11
N PRO A 18 -21.84 -8.30 6.11
CA PRO A 18 -20.91 -9.42 6.23
C PRO A 18 -20.85 -10.31 4.98
N GLN A 19 -22.00 -10.49 4.32
CA GLN A 19 -22.10 -11.27 3.08
C GLN A 19 -21.27 -10.65 1.95
N ALA A 20 -21.37 -9.33 1.74
CA ALA A 20 -20.60 -8.66 0.70
C ALA A 20 -19.07 -8.76 0.93
N ILE A 21 -18.62 -8.74 2.20
CA ILE A 21 -17.22 -8.97 2.55
C ILE A 21 -16.80 -10.39 2.16
N LEU A 22 -17.61 -11.40 2.51
CA LEU A 22 -17.35 -12.80 2.19
C LEU A 22 -17.32 -13.06 0.67
N ASP A 23 -18.24 -12.45 -0.08
CA ASP A 23 -18.30 -12.54 -1.53
C ASP A 23 -17.03 -11.97 -2.17
N LEU A 24 -16.56 -10.81 -1.70
CA LEU A 24 -15.34 -10.17 -2.18
C LEU A 24 -14.08 -10.95 -1.79
N MET A 25 -14.03 -11.55 -0.59
CA MET A 25 -12.93 -12.43 -0.19
C MET A 25 -12.86 -13.67 -1.09
N THR A 26 -14.02 -14.26 -1.40
CA THR A 26 -14.13 -15.43 -2.29
C THR A 26 -13.70 -15.07 -3.71
N LEU A 27 -14.20 -13.94 -4.24
CA LEU A 27 -13.81 -13.43 -5.55
C LEU A 27 -12.30 -13.16 -5.62
N GLY A 28 -11.73 -12.46 -4.64
CA GLY A 28 -10.31 -12.16 -4.58
C GLY A 28 -9.45 -13.41 -4.66
N LYS A 29 -9.81 -14.46 -3.93
CA LYS A 29 -9.14 -15.77 -4.00
C LYS A 29 -9.31 -16.43 -5.39
N ALA A 30 -10.51 -16.37 -5.98
CA ALA A 30 -10.78 -16.93 -7.31
C ALA A 30 -9.95 -16.28 -8.41
N ILE A 31 -9.71 -14.97 -8.33
CA ILE A 31 -8.84 -14.22 -9.27
C ILE A 31 -7.36 -14.24 -8.87
N LYS A 32 -6.95 -15.17 -7.99
CA LYS A 32 -5.56 -15.37 -7.52
C LYS A 32 -4.94 -14.13 -6.88
N LYS A 33 -5.75 -13.32 -6.18
CA LYS A 33 -5.30 -12.21 -5.33
C LYS A 33 -5.28 -12.64 -3.87
N VAL A 34 -4.61 -11.83 -3.05
CA VAL A 34 -4.56 -11.93 -1.59
C VAL A 34 -5.49 -10.86 -1.01
N PRO A 35 -6.73 -11.21 -0.61
CA PRO A 35 -7.68 -10.24 -0.05
C PRO A 35 -7.33 -9.89 1.41
N VAL A 36 -7.36 -8.60 1.75
CA VAL A 36 -7.25 -8.09 3.12
C VAL A 36 -8.43 -7.16 3.43
N VAL A 37 -9.10 -7.37 4.56
CA VAL A 37 -10.25 -6.54 4.96
C VAL A 37 -9.78 -5.41 5.86
N VAL A 38 -10.10 -4.16 5.48
CA VAL A 38 -9.67 -2.95 6.19
C VAL A 38 -10.84 -2.03 6.47
N GLY A 39 -10.72 -1.17 7.48
CA GLY A 39 -11.72 -0.14 7.77
C GLY A 39 -11.64 1.05 6.83
N ASN A 40 -12.78 1.68 6.56
CA ASN A 40 -12.85 2.93 5.81
C ASN A 40 -12.23 4.09 6.59
N CYS A 41 -11.12 4.64 6.09
CA CYS A 41 -10.49 5.86 6.56
C CYS A 41 -9.63 6.47 5.44
N THR A 42 -9.16 7.70 5.61
CA THR A 42 -8.29 8.36 4.62
C THR A 42 -7.05 7.52 4.32
N GLY A 43 -6.90 7.11 3.06
CA GLY A 43 -5.77 6.30 2.59
C GLY A 43 -5.84 4.82 2.96
N PHE A 44 -6.94 4.35 3.58
CA PHE A 44 -7.16 2.95 3.97
C PHE A 44 -5.99 2.40 4.80
N ALA A 45 -5.50 1.18 4.51
CA ALA A 45 -4.29 0.67 5.15
C ALA A 45 -3.05 0.98 4.31
N VAL A 46 -2.99 0.50 3.06
CA VAL A 46 -1.73 0.50 2.28
C VAL A 46 -1.24 1.92 2.00
N ASN A 47 -2.06 2.76 1.38
CA ASN A 47 -1.64 4.10 0.99
C ASN A 47 -1.33 4.97 2.21
N ARG A 48 -2.13 4.83 3.28
CA ARG A 48 -1.90 5.53 4.54
C ARG A 48 -0.58 5.14 5.18
N THR A 49 -0.20 3.86 5.14
CA THR A 49 1.09 3.39 5.68
C THR A 49 2.27 3.95 4.90
N PHE A 50 2.18 4.04 3.57
CA PHE A 50 3.29 4.49 2.72
C PHE A 50 3.32 6.00 2.46
N PHE A 51 2.28 6.74 2.82
CA PHE A 51 2.28 8.20 2.67
C PHE A 51 3.44 8.87 3.45
N PRO A 52 3.67 8.59 4.75
CA PRO A 52 4.81 9.14 5.48
C PRO A 52 6.18 8.69 4.96
N TYR A 53 6.25 7.56 4.25
CA TYR A 53 7.49 7.07 3.66
C TYR A 53 8.01 8.02 2.57
N THR A 54 7.13 8.46 1.67
CA THR A 54 7.48 9.44 0.63
C THR A 54 7.73 10.82 1.24
N ASP A 55 6.89 11.26 2.18
CA ASP A 55 7.08 12.55 2.87
C ASP A 55 8.42 12.63 3.61
N GLY A 56 8.81 11.57 4.30
CA GLY A 56 10.11 11.49 4.99
C GLY A 56 11.29 11.57 4.02
N ALA A 57 11.19 10.94 2.85
CA ALA A 57 12.21 11.04 1.81
C ALA A 57 12.34 12.48 1.28
N HIS A 58 11.21 13.15 1.01
CA HIS A 58 11.21 14.55 0.59
C HIS A 58 11.77 15.50 1.66
N LEU A 59 11.48 15.25 2.94
CA LEU A 59 12.06 16.02 4.04
C LEU A 59 13.59 15.94 4.03
N LEU A 60 14.16 14.73 3.87
CA LEU A 60 15.61 14.55 3.78
C LEU A 60 16.20 15.24 2.55
N ALA A 61 15.54 15.16 1.41
CA ALA A 61 15.96 15.85 0.19
C ALA A 61 15.98 17.38 0.39
N ASN A 62 14.94 17.93 1.04
CA ASN A 62 14.87 19.37 1.36
C ASN A 62 15.95 19.82 2.36
N LEU A 63 16.46 18.90 3.19
CA LEU A 63 17.60 19.13 4.09
C LEU A 63 18.96 18.96 3.37
N GLY A 64 18.97 18.70 2.06
CA GLY A 64 20.18 18.63 1.24
C GLY A 64 20.77 17.23 1.08
N VAL A 65 20.06 16.17 1.48
CA VAL A 65 20.52 14.80 1.23
C VAL A 65 20.29 14.44 -0.25
N ASP A 66 21.33 13.96 -0.92
CA ASP A 66 21.27 13.46 -2.30
C ASP A 66 20.16 12.40 -2.47
N VAL A 67 19.25 12.61 -3.43
CA VAL A 67 18.09 11.72 -3.67
C VAL A 67 18.55 10.32 -4.06
N PHE A 68 19.62 10.19 -4.85
CA PHE A 68 20.15 8.88 -5.22
C PHE A 68 20.76 8.14 -4.02
N ARG A 69 21.29 8.87 -3.03
CA ARG A 69 21.74 8.27 -1.77
C ARG A 69 20.55 7.74 -0.96
N ILE A 70 19.42 8.45 -0.95
CA ILE A 70 18.18 8.00 -0.29
C ILE A 70 17.67 6.71 -0.94
N ASP A 71 17.56 6.68 -2.27
CA ASP A 71 17.13 5.48 -3.01
C ASP A 71 18.05 4.29 -2.78
N ARG A 72 19.37 4.50 -2.83
CA ARG A 72 20.35 3.44 -2.56
C ARG A 72 20.22 2.89 -1.15
N ALA A 73 20.00 3.75 -0.15
CA ALA A 73 19.84 3.30 1.24
C ALA A 73 18.59 2.43 1.40
N ILE A 74 17.47 2.85 0.81
CA ILE A 74 16.18 2.16 0.93
C ILE A 74 16.13 0.86 0.11
N SER A 75 16.68 0.87 -1.11
CA SER A 75 16.83 -0.35 -1.90
C SER A 75 17.79 -1.34 -1.24
N SER A 76 18.89 -0.88 -0.64
CA SER A 76 19.81 -1.74 0.12
C SER A 76 19.17 -2.32 1.39
N PHE A 77 18.20 -1.63 1.98
CA PHE A 77 17.40 -2.16 3.09
C PHE A 77 16.48 -3.31 2.67
N GLY A 78 16.13 -3.40 1.38
CA GLY A 78 15.34 -4.50 0.81
C GLY A 78 14.02 -4.08 0.18
N MET A 79 13.74 -2.77 0.08
CA MET A 79 12.62 -2.30 -0.72
C MET A 79 12.89 -2.52 -2.21
N PRO A 80 11.88 -2.87 -3.02
CA PRO A 80 12.07 -3.14 -4.44
C PRO A 80 12.39 -1.88 -5.26
N MET A 81 12.13 -0.69 -4.72
CA MET A 81 12.38 0.60 -5.35
C MET A 81 12.63 1.66 -4.28
N GLY A 82 13.47 2.66 -4.61
CA GLY A 82 13.62 3.86 -3.80
C GLY A 82 12.35 4.73 -3.82
N PRO A 83 12.27 5.75 -2.97
CA PRO A 83 11.17 6.71 -2.98
C PRO A 83 11.22 7.71 -4.16
N PHE A 84 12.36 7.86 -4.84
CA PHE A 84 12.53 8.74 -6.01
C PHE A 84 12.74 7.97 -7.32
#